data_AF-A0A1X7VBS9-F1
#
_entry.id   AF-A0A1X7VBS9-F1
#
_cell.length_a   1.000
_cell.length_b   1.000
_cell.length_c   1.000
_cell.angle_alpha   90.00
_cell.angle_beta   90.00
_cell.angle_gamma   90.00
#
_symmetry.space_group_name_H-M   'P 1'
#
loop_
_entity.id
_entity.type
_entity.pdbx_description
1 polymer ?
#
loop_
_entity_poly.entity_id
_entity_poly.type
_entity_poly.pdbx_seq_one_letter_code
_entity_poly.pdbx_strand_id
1 'polypeptide(L)'
;MSISHSSPVNTVSIQLQLKFSEKVTRKWPIPGVNHVILVASGKGGVGKSTTAVNLGVTLANVKGLRVGLLDADVCGPSLPRLMNLSGQPELDKRYMSMGFLVEESEPIVWRGLMVMSAIRRLLRGMAWGLLDILVIDMPPGTGETQLSISEDIPISGN
;
A
#
# COMPACT_ATOMS: atom_id res chain seq x y z
N MET A 1 19.33 -69.98 -31.28
CA MET A 1 20.04 -68.91 -30.59
C MET A 1 19.02 -67.83 -30.29
N SER A 2 18.66 -67.72 -29.02
CA SER A 2 17.60 -66.85 -28.50
C SER A 2 18.12 -65.42 -28.37
N ILE A 3 17.45 -64.44 -28.98
CA ILE A 3 17.50 -63.04 -28.52
C ILE A 3 16.09 -62.47 -28.69
N SER A 4 15.37 -62.44 -27.57
CA SER A 4 14.26 -61.53 -27.31
C SER A 4 14.80 -60.09 -27.30
N HIS A 5 14.00 -59.11 -27.74
CA HIS A 5 13.77 -57.81 -27.08
C HIS A 5 13.13 -56.81 -28.06
N SER A 6 11.82 -56.64 -27.94
CA SER A 6 11.17 -55.36 -28.25
C SER A 6 9.93 -55.22 -27.36
N SER A 7 10.16 -54.75 -26.15
CA SER A 7 9.07 -54.29 -25.29
C SER A 7 8.42 -53.05 -25.94
N PRO A 8 7.09 -52.94 -25.98
CA PRO A 8 6.45 -51.70 -26.42
C PRO A 8 6.77 -50.62 -25.38
N VAL A 9 7.32 -49.50 -25.85
CA VAL A 9 7.49 -48.29 -25.02
C VAL A 9 6.09 -47.82 -24.66
N ASN A 10 5.71 -47.96 -23.39
CA ASN A 10 4.50 -47.35 -22.86
C ASN A 10 4.67 -45.83 -22.93
N THR A 11 4.02 -45.20 -23.91
CA THR A 11 3.88 -43.75 -23.95
C THR A 11 2.99 -43.32 -22.79
N VAL A 12 3.61 -42.90 -21.69
CA VAL A 12 2.91 -42.25 -20.58
C VAL A 12 2.59 -40.83 -21.02
N SER A 13 1.36 -40.57 -21.41
CA SER A 13 0.85 -39.22 -21.64
C SER A 13 0.68 -38.51 -20.29
N ILE A 14 1.68 -37.72 -19.90
CA ILE A 14 1.56 -36.79 -18.77
C ILE A 14 0.66 -35.64 -19.23
N GLN A 15 -0.63 -35.70 -18.91
CA GLN A 15 -1.51 -34.54 -19.03
C GLN A 15 -1.12 -33.52 -17.96
N LEU A 16 -0.28 -32.55 -18.34
CA LEU A 16 -0.01 -31.38 -17.53
C LEU A 16 -1.30 -30.53 -17.48
N GLN A 17 -2.19 -30.82 -16.52
CA GLN A 17 -3.27 -29.90 -16.19
C GLN A 17 -2.65 -28.66 -15.54
N LEU A 18 -2.30 -27.67 -16.36
CA LEU A 18 -2.04 -26.30 -15.91
C LEU A 18 -3.34 -25.77 -15.31
N LYS A 19 -3.53 -25.99 -14.00
CA LYS A 19 -4.50 -25.24 -13.22
C LYS A 19 -4.02 -23.80 -13.19
N PHE A 20 -4.52 -22.98 -14.09
CA PHE A 20 -4.49 -21.54 -13.89
C PHE A 20 -5.27 -21.27 -12.60
N SER A 21 -4.54 -21.09 -11.49
CA SER A 21 -5.13 -20.51 -10.30
C SER A 21 -5.52 -19.09 -10.71
N GLU A 22 -6.81 -18.82 -10.83
CA GLU A 22 -7.27 -17.44 -10.76
C GLU A 22 -6.62 -16.84 -9.51
N LYS A 23 -5.86 -15.76 -9.71
CA LYS A 23 -5.19 -15.07 -8.62
C LYS A 23 -6.32 -14.37 -7.85
N VAL A 24 -6.93 -15.09 -6.90
CA VAL A 24 -7.91 -14.50 -5.98
C VAL A 24 -7.13 -13.52 -5.10
N THR A 25 -7.02 -12.28 -5.56
CA THR A 25 -6.44 -11.19 -4.78
C THR A 25 -7.41 -10.85 -3.67
N ARG A 26 -7.36 -11.62 -2.57
CA ARG A 26 -8.05 -11.24 -1.34
C ARG A 26 -7.41 -9.94 -0.87
N LYS A 27 -8.08 -8.82 -1.16
CA LYS A 27 -7.77 -7.52 -0.58
C LYS A 27 -8.09 -7.58 0.91
N TRP A 28 -7.16 -7.14 1.73
CA TRP A 28 -7.27 -7.25 3.17
C TRP A 28 -7.68 -5.90 3.78
N PRO A 29 -8.85 -5.79 4.41
CA PRO A 29 -9.30 -4.54 5.02
C PRO A 29 -8.32 -4.01 6.07
N ILE A 30 -8.39 -2.69 6.30
CA ILE A 30 -7.67 -2.03 7.39
C ILE A 30 -8.57 -2.00 8.62
N PRO A 31 -8.16 -2.55 9.77
CA PRO A 31 -8.99 -2.56 10.98
C PRO A 31 -9.47 -1.16 11.37
N GLY A 32 -10.78 -1.01 11.57
CA GLY A 32 -11.39 0.24 12.02
C GLY A 32 -11.61 1.30 10.92
N VAL A 33 -11.25 1.03 9.67
CA VAL A 33 -11.40 1.96 8.55
C VAL A 33 -12.53 1.50 7.63
N ASN A 34 -13.56 2.34 7.44
CA ASN A 34 -14.70 2.03 6.58
C ASN A 34 -14.37 2.17 5.09
N HIS A 35 -13.74 3.28 4.70
CA HIS A 35 -13.37 3.56 3.31
C HIS A 35 -11.92 3.98 3.18
N VAL A 36 -11.31 3.61 2.05
CA VAL A 36 -9.95 4.02 1.70
C VAL A 36 -9.97 4.74 0.35
N ILE A 37 -9.37 5.93 0.32
CA ILE A 37 -9.16 6.73 -0.89
C ILE A 37 -7.66 6.79 -1.17
N LEU A 38 -7.26 6.36 -2.36
CA LEU A 38 -5.87 6.48 -2.83
C LEU A 38 -5.72 7.75 -3.65
N VAL A 39 -4.73 8.58 -3.31
CA VAL A 39 -4.35 9.74 -4.09
C VAL A 39 -3.01 9.44 -4.76
N ALA A 40 -3.04 9.25 -6.08
CA ALA A 40 -1.90 8.80 -6.87
C ALA A 40 -1.57 9.76 -8.02
N SER A 41 -0.34 9.69 -8.53
CA SER A 41 0.13 10.52 -9.65
C SER A 41 1.19 9.82 -10.47
N GLY A 42 1.13 9.91 -11.80
CA GLY A 42 2.14 9.32 -12.69
C GLY A 42 3.49 10.03 -12.71
N LYS A 43 3.62 11.21 -12.11
CA LYS A 43 4.85 12.03 -12.08
C LYS A 43 5.01 12.69 -10.70
N GLY A 44 6.25 12.97 -10.31
CA GLY A 44 6.55 13.81 -9.13
C GLY A 44 6.21 15.28 -9.38
N GLY A 45 5.93 16.03 -8.29
CA GLY A 45 5.77 17.49 -8.34
C GLY A 45 4.41 18.01 -8.82
N VAL A 46 3.44 17.14 -9.12
CA VAL A 46 2.10 17.55 -9.62
C VAL A 46 1.12 18.03 -8.53
N GLY A 47 1.56 18.10 -7.26
CA GLY A 47 0.72 18.51 -6.14
C GLY A 47 -0.12 17.40 -5.50
N LYS A 48 0.18 16.12 -5.77
CA LYS A 48 -0.51 14.93 -5.21
C LYS A 48 -0.74 15.03 -3.69
N SER A 49 0.30 15.30 -2.93
CA SER A 49 0.26 15.38 -1.46
C SER A 49 -0.57 16.56 -0.96
N THR A 50 -0.46 17.70 -1.64
CA THR A 50 -1.32 18.87 -1.39
C THR A 50 -2.80 18.53 -1.60
N THR A 51 -3.11 17.79 -2.67
CA THR A 51 -4.47 17.32 -2.95
C THR A 51 -4.95 16.34 -1.88
N ALA A 52 -4.10 15.39 -1.46
CA ALA A 52 -4.45 14.41 -0.43
C ALA A 52 -4.79 15.08 0.91
N VAL A 53 -3.96 16.03 1.34
CA VAL A 53 -4.18 16.81 2.57
C VAL A 53 -5.47 17.62 2.47
N ASN A 54 -5.65 18.41 1.40
CA ASN A 54 -6.85 19.24 1.26
C ASN A 54 -8.13 18.41 1.18
N LEU A 55 -8.08 17.25 0.50
CA LEU A 55 -9.21 16.32 0.45
C LEU A 55 -9.58 15.84 1.87
N GLY A 56 -8.61 15.36 2.64
CA GLY A 56 -8.89 14.88 4.00
C GLY A 56 -9.38 15.98 4.94
N VAL A 57 -8.76 17.16 4.90
CA VAL A 57 -9.18 18.34 5.68
C VAL A 57 -10.60 18.76 5.30
N THR A 58 -10.95 18.74 4.02
CA THR A 58 -12.30 19.07 3.54
C THR A 58 -13.32 18.03 4.01
N LEU A 59 -13.01 16.74 3.90
CA LEU A 59 -13.89 15.66 4.37
C LEU A 59 -14.11 15.74 5.89
N ALA A 60 -13.07 16.07 6.66
CA ALA A 60 -13.19 16.26 8.10
C ALA A 60 -14.05 17.49 8.45
N ASN A 61 -13.73 18.67 7.89
CA ASN A 61 -14.32 19.92 8.33
C ASN A 61 -15.67 20.24 7.67
N VAL A 62 -15.88 19.83 6.42
CA VAL A 62 -17.12 20.14 5.68
C VAL A 62 -18.15 19.03 5.83
N LYS A 63 -17.72 17.77 5.91
CA LYS A 63 -18.63 16.62 6.05
C LYS A 63 -18.70 16.06 7.47
N GLY A 64 -17.87 16.53 8.39
CA GLY A 64 -17.83 16.04 9.78
C GLY A 64 -17.36 14.59 9.91
N LEU A 65 -16.65 14.07 8.90
CA LEU A 65 -16.20 12.68 8.87
C LEU A 65 -14.95 12.48 9.75
N ARG A 66 -14.81 11.29 10.33
CA ARG A 66 -13.58 10.88 11.00
C ARG A 66 -12.57 10.47 9.93
N VAL A 67 -11.63 11.35 9.65
CA VAL A 67 -10.65 11.17 8.58
C VAL A 67 -9.27 10.91 9.17
N GLY A 68 -8.59 9.90 8.62
CA GLY A 68 -7.15 9.72 8.78
C GLY A 68 -6.40 10.09 7.49
N LEU A 69 -5.16 10.52 7.63
CA LEU A 69 -4.22 10.70 6.53
C LEU A 69 -3.00 9.81 6.72
N LEU A 70 -2.64 9.08 5.67
CA LEU A 70 -1.41 8.30 5.60
C LEU A 70 -0.57 8.79 4.42
N ASP A 71 0.67 9.18 4.70
CA ASP A 71 1.67 9.46 3.70
C ASP A 71 2.57 8.22 3.51
N ALA A 72 2.43 7.59 2.34
CA ALA A 72 3.17 6.40 1.95
C ALA A 72 4.39 6.71 1.07
N ASP A 73 4.74 8.00 0.89
CA ASP A 73 5.88 8.43 0.11
C ASP A 73 7.16 8.50 0.97
N VAL A 74 8.09 7.60 0.68
CA VAL A 74 9.36 7.47 1.42
C VAL A 74 10.37 8.53 1.01
N CYS A 75 10.33 8.99 -0.25
CA CYS A 75 11.38 9.81 -0.83
C CYS A 75 11.16 11.31 -0.63
N GLY A 76 10.00 11.72 -0.11
CA GLY A 76 9.65 13.11 0.09
C GLY A 76 8.41 13.28 0.97
N PRO A 77 8.46 12.84 2.24
CA PRO A 77 7.31 12.91 3.13
C PRO A 77 6.89 14.36 3.32
N SER A 78 5.78 14.73 2.69
CA SER A 78 5.33 16.10 2.59
C SER A 78 4.14 16.38 3.50
N LEU A 79 3.47 15.33 3.99
CA LEU A 79 2.35 15.47 4.90
C LEU A 79 2.75 16.15 6.22
N PRO A 80 3.82 15.75 6.94
CA PRO A 80 4.19 16.42 8.18
C PRO A 80 4.45 17.90 7.96
N ARG A 81 5.14 18.25 6.87
CA ARG A 81 5.43 19.64 6.50
C ARG A 81 4.16 20.43 6.13
N LEU A 82 3.27 19.86 5.32
CA LEU A 82 2.02 20.51 4.90
C LEU A 82 1.06 20.75 6.07
N MET A 83 1.09 19.86 7.05
CA MET A 83 0.25 19.93 8.25
C MET A 83 0.94 20.65 9.42
N ASN A 84 2.15 21.18 9.21
CA ASN A 84 3.00 21.79 10.23
C ASN A 84 3.15 20.91 11.49
N LEU A 85 3.27 19.60 11.30
CA LEU A 85 3.47 18.61 12.35
C LEU A 85 4.97 18.50 12.65
N SER A 86 5.32 18.58 13.93
CA SER A 86 6.68 18.37 14.43
C SER A 86 6.66 17.39 15.61
N GLY A 87 7.72 16.59 15.76
CA GLY A 87 7.85 15.60 16.83
C GLY A 87 7.30 14.21 16.49
N GLN A 88 7.32 13.30 17.47
CA GLN A 88 6.81 11.94 17.34
C GLN A 88 5.27 11.94 17.25
N PRO A 89 4.67 11.09 16.41
CA PRO A 89 3.22 11.00 16.23
C PRO A 89 2.55 10.32 17.44
N GLU A 90 2.62 10.94 18.61
CA GLU A 90 2.03 10.41 19.85
C GLU A 90 0.67 11.03 20.18
N LEU A 91 0.37 12.23 19.64
CA LEU A 91 -0.79 13.01 20.08
C LEU A 91 -2.04 12.87 19.19
N ASP A 92 -1.90 12.45 17.92
CA ASP A 92 -3.06 12.21 17.06
C ASP A 92 -2.80 11.09 16.04
N LYS A 93 -3.22 9.86 16.38
CA LYS A 93 -3.07 8.64 15.53
C LYS A 93 -3.82 8.70 14.20
N ARG A 94 -4.45 9.84 13.89
CA ARG A 94 -5.13 10.13 12.63
C ARG A 94 -4.17 10.53 11.52
N TYR A 95 -2.93 10.89 11.84
CA TYR A 95 -1.93 11.27 10.85
C TYR A 95 -0.70 10.38 10.99
N MET A 96 -0.26 9.81 9.87
CA MET A 96 0.97 9.02 9.83
C MET A 96 1.70 9.26 8.52
N SER A 97 3.02 9.23 8.57
CA SER A 97 3.88 9.38 7.40
C SER A 97 5.03 8.39 7.48
N MET A 98 5.45 7.88 6.33
CA MET A 98 6.71 7.14 6.18
C MET A 98 7.91 7.95 6.71
N GLY A 99 7.84 9.29 6.66
CA GLY A 99 8.85 10.18 7.23
C GLY A 99 9.04 10.05 8.74
N PHE A 100 8.02 9.60 9.48
CA PHE A 100 8.14 9.37 10.93
C PHE A 100 8.86 8.06 11.28
N LEU A 101 9.08 7.17 10.30
CA LEU A 101 9.82 5.93 10.51
C LEU A 101 11.33 6.08 10.29
N VAL A 102 11.80 7.26 9.87
CA VAL A 102 13.20 7.58 9.62
C VAL A 102 13.69 8.53 10.71
N GLU A 103 14.74 8.15 11.44
CA GLU A 103 15.46 9.10 12.28
C GLU A 103 16.28 10.02 11.37
N GLU A 104 16.19 11.35 11.58
CA GLU A 104 16.83 12.37 10.73
C GLU A 104 18.37 12.24 10.64
N SER A 105 19.00 11.39 11.46
CA SER A 105 20.44 11.33 11.62
C SER A 105 21.19 10.61 10.49
N GLU A 106 20.55 9.73 9.69
CA GLU A 106 21.25 9.05 8.59
C GLU A 106 20.39 8.77 7.34
N PRO A 107 20.94 8.93 6.11
CA PRO A 107 20.26 8.53 4.88
C PRO A 107 20.08 7.01 4.81
N ILE A 108 18.86 6.53 5.03
CA ILE A 108 18.53 5.10 4.89
C ILE A 108 18.25 4.79 3.41
N VAL A 109 18.97 3.81 2.86
CA VAL A 109 18.65 3.25 1.54
C VAL A 109 17.47 2.29 1.67
N TRP A 110 16.29 2.75 1.28
CA TRP A 110 15.08 1.94 1.29
C TRP A 110 15.05 0.95 0.12
N ARG A 111 15.17 -0.35 0.42
CA ARG A 111 14.92 -1.40 -0.58
C ARG A 111 13.42 -1.70 -0.67
N GLY A 112 12.93 -2.13 -1.85
CA GLY A 112 11.50 -2.33 -2.11
C GLY A 112 10.75 -3.18 -1.06
N LEU A 113 11.37 -4.26 -0.57
CA LEU A 113 10.79 -5.11 0.49
C LEU A 113 10.67 -4.40 1.84
N MET A 114 11.59 -3.47 2.14
CA MET A 114 11.55 -2.66 3.36
C MET A 114 10.41 -1.64 3.29
N VAL A 115 10.27 -0.98 2.13
CA VAL A 115 9.15 -0.05 1.87
C VAL A 115 7.82 -0.78 2.04
N MET A 116 7.66 -1.95 1.42
CA MET A 116 6.43 -2.74 1.56
C MET A 116 6.16 -3.20 2.99
N SER A 117 7.19 -3.58 3.73
CA SER A 117 7.03 -3.99 5.13
C SER A 117 6.64 -2.81 6.02
N ALA A 118 7.24 -1.63 5.80
CA ALA A 118 6.89 -0.42 6.52
C ALA A 118 5.46 0.05 6.20
N ILE A 119 5.07 0.07 4.93
CA ILE A 119 3.70 0.43 4.54
C ILE A 119 2.67 -0.54 5.14
N ARG A 120 2.94 -1.85 5.15
CA ARG A 120 2.06 -2.82 5.84
C ARG A 120 1.99 -2.56 7.35
N ARG A 121 3.09 -2.18 7.99
CA ARG A 121 3.08 -1.77 9.41
C ARG A 121 2.21 -0.52 9.62
N LEU A 122 2.29 0.48 8.74
CA LEU A 122 1.46 1.69 8.84
C LEU A 122 -0.02 1.40 8.57
N LEU A 123 -0.33 0.52 7.63
CA LEU A 123 -1.71 0.14 7.31
C LEU A 123 -2.33 -0.76 8.38
N ARG A 124 -1.58 -1.70 8.97
CA ARG A 124 -2.14 -2.79 9.79
C ARG A 124 -1.62 -2.87 11.22
N GLY A 125 -0.38 -2.45 11.44
CA GLY A 125 0.24 -2.43 12.77
C GLY A 125 -0.15 -1.23 13.62
N MET A 126 -0.86 -0.27 13.02
CA MET A 126 -1.31 0.97 13.64
C MET A 126 -2.76 0.87 14.10
N ALA A 127 -3.03 1.39 15.30
CA ALA A 127 -4.39 1.53 15.82
C ALA A 127 -5.01 2.84 15.30
N TRP A 128 -5.49 2.84 14.06
CA TRP A 128 -6.17 3.98 13.42
C TRP A 128 -7.45 4.43 14.14
N GLY A 129 -8.01 3.57 14.99
CA GLY A 129 -9.31 3.80 15.62
C GLY A 129 -10.45 3.64 14.62
N LEU A 130 -11.60 4.26 14.90
CA LEU A 130 -12.75 4.24 14.01
C LEU A 130 -12.68 5.43 13.04
N LEU A 131 -12.36 5.15 11.78
CA LEU A 131 -12.32 6.13 10.70
C LEU A 131 -13.43 5.85 9.69
N ASP A 132 -14.10 6.91 9.26
CA ASP A 132 -15.02 6.84 8.13
C ASP A 132 -14.22 6.77 6.82
N ILE A 133 -13.10 7.52 6.73
CA ILE A 133 -12.23 7.55 5.56
C ILE A 133 -10.75 7.58 5.99
N LEU A 134 -9.93 6.74 5.36
CA LEU A 134 -8.48 6.89 5.34
C LEU A 134 -8.04 7.37 3.95
N VAL A 135 -7.42 8.54 3.87
CA VAL A 135 -6.81 9.06 2.64
C VAL A 135 -5.34 8.68 2.62
N ILE A 136 -4.89 8.01 1.56
CA ILE A 136 -3.50 7.58 1.41
C ILE A 136 -2.85 8.39 0.29
N ASP A 137 -1.82 9.16 0.65
CA ASP A 137 -0.92 9.82 -0.30
C ASP A 137 0.10 8.80 -0.81
N MET A 138 -0.07 8.38 -2.07
CA MET A 138 0.71 7.30 -2.65
C MET A 138 2.09 7.79 -3.11
N PRO A 139 3.14 6.96 -3.11
CA PRO A 139 4.39 7.33 -3.76
C PRO A 139 4.20 7.64 -5.26
N PRO A 140 5.04 8.50 -5.87
CA PRO A 140 4.87 8.92 -7.26
C PRO A 140 5.19 7.81 -8.26
N GLY A 141 4.61 7.91 -9.45
CA GLY A 141 4.88 7.06 -10.60
C GLY A 141 3.78 6.03 -10.85
N THR A 142 4.18 4.84 -11.31
CA THR A 142 3.34 3.66 -11.46
C THR A 142 4.13 2.39 -11.10
N GLY A 143 5.13 2.55 -10.23
CA GLY A 143 6.06 1.48 -9.87
C GLY A 143 5.40 0.39 -9.01
N GLU A 144 6.16 -0.68 -8.75
CA GLU A 144 5.68 -1.86 -8.02
C GLU A 144 5.11 -1.54 -6.63
N THR A 145 5.62 -0.51 -5.96
CA THR A 145 5.13 -0.06 -4.64
C THR A 145 3.67 0.38 -4.71
N GLN A 146 3.29 1.16 -5.72
CA GLN A 146 1.93 1.66 -5.89
C GLN A 146 0.96 0.53 -6.28
N LEU A 147 1.38 -0.34 -7.19
CA LEU A 147 0.61 -1.53 -7.58
C LEU A 147 0.37 -2.44 -6.37
N SER A 148 1.43 -2.75 -5.62
CA SER A 148 1.36 -3.61 -4.44
C SER A 148 0.38 -3.07 -3.39
N ILE A 149 0.40 -1.76 -3.11
CA ILE A 149 -0.58 -1.14 -2.20
C ILE A 149 -2.00 -1.30 -2.75
N SER A 150 -2.21 -0.98 -4.02
CA SER A 150 -3.56 -1.07 -4.63
C SER A 150 -4.13 -2.50 -4.68
N GLU A 151 -3.25 -3.51 -4.71
CA GLU A 151 -3.61 -4.94 -4.67
C GLU A 151 -3.82 -5.44 -3.23
N ASP A 152 -3.16 -4.87 -2.22
CA ASP A 152 -3.22 -5.33 -0.83
C ASP A 152 -4.46 -4.84 -0.07
N ILE A 153 -5.02 -3.68 -0.46
CA ILE A 153 -6.14 -3.04 0.27
C ILE A 153 -7.42 -2.86 -0.56
N PRO A 154 -8.61 -3.00 0.06
CA PRO A 154 -9.87 -2.59 -0.54
C PRO A 154 -9.87 -1.08 -0.75
N ILE A 155 -10.24 -0.65 -1.96
CA ILE A 155 -10.32 0.78 -2.34
C ILE A 155 -11.76 1.13 -2.66
N SER A 156 -12.20 2.34 -2.30
CA SER A 156 -13.54 2.86 -2.58
C SER A 156 -13.52 3.84 -3.77
N GLY A 157 -14.66 4.00 -4.45
CA GLY A 157 -14.79 4.97 -5.56
C GLY A 157 -14.68 4.39 -6.98
N ASN A 158 -15.02 3.11 -7.16
CA ASN A 158 -15.31 2.53 -8.49
C ASN A 158 -16.74 2.85 -8.93
#